data_AF-A0A550H8X1-F1
#
_entry.id   AF-A0A550H8X1-F1
#
_cell.length_a   1.000
_cell.length_b   1.000
_cell.length_c   1.000
_cell.angle_alpha   90.00
_cell.angle_beta   90.00
_cell.angle_gamma   90.00
#
_symmetry.space_group_name_H-M   'P 1'
#
loop_
_entity.id
_entity.type
_entity.pdbx_description
1 polymer ?
#
loop_
_entity_poly.entity_id
_entity_poly.type
_entity_poly.pdbx_seq_one_letter_code
_entity_poly.pdbx_strand_id
1 'polypeptide(L)'
;MAKRTIEIEDRLSERVSECCDEIKDLLIEYIKDNDLEEGDSVPCLNDLDDSGSVHEHIDSAVPIYTKEIEDLWYLYSNEFETAYKNAGVGDNPRENDGMAAIYHYIEEKVNEWYEENVEEIFEKNCKKLEEEEEDEDEDEDDDEEGDE
;
A
#
# COMPACT_ATOMS: atom_id res chain seq x y z
N MET A 1 43.80 17.81 3.80
CA MET A 1 42.90 16.87 3.10
C MET A 1 42.08 17.66 2.10
N ALA A 2 41.84 17.11 0.91
CA ALA A 2 40.88 17.70 -0.02
C ALA A 2 39.45 17.37 0.43
N LYS A 3 38.55 18.36 0.42
CA LYS A 3 37.12 18.14 0.66
C LYS A 3 36.47 17.62 -0.63
N ARG A 4 35.57 16.65 -0.49
CA ARG A 4 34.69 16.18 -1.57
C ARG A 4 33.25 16.49 -1.16
N THR A 5 32.42 16.84 -2.13
CA THR A 5 30.98 16.98 -1.97
C THR A 5 30.34 15.96 -2.89
N ILE A 6 29.31 15.27 -2.39
CA ILE A 6 28.46 14.38 -3.15
C ILE A 6 27.03 14.89 -3.06
N GLU A 7 26.25 14.63 -4.08
CA GLU A 7 24.81 14.88 -4.13
C GLU A 7 24.14 13.50 -4.23
N ILE A 8 23.11 13.30 -3.41
CA ILE A 8 22.35 12.06 -3.33
C ILE A 8 20.90 12.42 -3.60
N GLU A 9 20.28 11.73 -4.54
CA GLU A 9 18.86 11.83 -4.81
C GLU A 9 18.14 10.85 -3.89
N ASP A 10 17.31 11.39 -3.01
CA ASP A 10 16.57 10.62 -2.03
C ASP A 10 15.11 10.48 -2.45
N ARG A 11 14.73 9.25 -2.79
CA ARG A 11 13.38 8.90 -3.27
C ARG A 11 12.68 7.87 -2.39
N LEU A 12 13.21 7.58 -1.19
CA LEU A 12 12.63 6.55 -0.34
C LEU A 12 11.20 6.89 0.09
N SER A 13 10.97 8.14 0.49
CA SER A 13 9.64 8.60 0.91
C SER A 13 8.62 8.60 -0.23
N GLU A 14 9.05 8.96 -1.45
CA GLU A 14 8.23 8.90 -2.65
C GLU A 14 7.81 7.47 -2.94
N ARG A 15 8.76 6.52 -2.95
CA ARG A 15 8.49 5.08 -3.15
C ARG A 15 7.51 4.51 -2.12
N VAL A 16 7.67 4.87 -0.85
CA VAL A 16 6.74 4.44 0.20
C VAL A 16 5.34 5.02 -0.05
N SER A 17 5.24 6.31 -0.37
CA SER A 17 3.95 6.96 -0.64
C SER A 17 3.24 6.34 -1.85
N GLU A 18 3.96 6.11 -2.94
CA GLU A 18 3.43 5.46 -4.15
C GLU A 18 2.93 4.04 -3.83
N CYS A 19 3.70 3.27 -3.05
CA CYS A 19 3.28 1.94 -2.60
C CYS A 19 2.00 1.99 -1.74
N CYS A 20 1.89 2.96 -0.82
CA CYS A 20 0.67 3.13 -0.02
C CYS A 20 -0.56 3.48 -0.88
N ASP A 21 -0.38 4.31 -1.92
CA ASP A 21 -1.45 4.62 -2.88
C ASP A 21 -1.89 3.37 -3.66
N GLU A 22 -0.96 2.49 -4.07
CA GLU A 22 -1.30 1.21 -4.71
C GLU A 22 -2.05 0.26 -3.77
N ILE A 23 -1.64 0.16 -2.51
CA ILE A 23 -2.34 -0.63 -1.48
C ILE A 23 -3.73 -0.08 -1.17
N LYS A 24 -3.90 1.25 -1.23
CA LYS A 24 -5.21 1.87 -1.10
C LYS A 24 -6.14 1.47 -2.23
N ASP A 25 -5.64 1.48 -3.46
CA ASP A 25 -6.45 1.08 -4.63
C ASP A 25 -6.84 -0.41 -4.51
N LEU A 26 -5.91 -1.26 -4.07
CA LEU A 26 -6.19 -2.68 -3.76
C LEU A 26 -7.31 -2.85 -2.72
N LEU A 27 -7.31 -2.05 -1.65
CA LEU A 27 -8.36 -2.06 -0.64
C LEU A 27 -9.72 -1.64 -1.24
N ILE A 28 -9.75 -0.60 -2.07
CA ILE A 28 -10.98 -0.12 -2.71
C ILE A 28 -11.54 -1.18 -3.67
N GLU A 29 -10.68 -1.85 -4.44
CA GLU A 29 -11.08 -2.97 -5.29
C GLU A 29 -11.61 -4.14 -4.47
N TYR A 30 -10.94 -4.50 -3.37
CA TYR A 30 -11.39 -5.56 -2.47
C TYR A 30 -12.77 -5.29 -1.86
N ILE A 31 -13.03 -4.06 -1.42
CA ILE A 31 -14.33 -3.65 -0.89
C ILE A 31 -15.44 -3.88 -1.93
N LYS A 32 -15.17 -3.50 -3.19
CA LYS A 32 -16.14 -3.65 -4.29
C LYS A 32 -16.34 -5.10 -4.71
N ASP A 33 -15.26 -5.86 -4.87
CA ASP A 33 -15.32 -7.25 -5.35
C ASP A 33 -15.97 -8.20 -4.35
N ASN A 34 -16.08 -7.79 -3.08
CA ASN A 34 -16.70 -8.56 -1.99
C ASN A 34 -18.00 -7.94 -1.48
N ASP A 35 -18.52 -6.90 -2.13
CA ASP A 35 -19.75 -6.20 -1.75
C ASP A 35 -19.80 -5.82 -0.25
N LEU A 36 -18.71 -5.23 0.28
CA LEU A 36 -18.63 -4.88 1.70
C LEU A 36 -19.39 -3.58 2.00
N GLU A 37 -20.13 -3.59 3.12
CA GLU A 37 -21.02 -2.49 3.55
C GLU A 37 -20.61 -1.86 4.89
N GLU A 38 -21.26 -0.74 5.25
CA GLU A 38 -21.06 -0.12 6.57
C GLU A 38 -21.54 -1.07 7.69
N GLY A 39 -20.61 -1.55 8.51
CA GLY A 39 -20.88 -2.48 9.61
C GLY A 39 -20.20 -3.84 9.44
N ASP A 40 -19.67 -4.13 8.25
CA ASP A 40 -18.77 -5.26 8.04
C ASP A 40 -17.42 -5.06 8.74
N SER A 41 -16.67 -6.16 8.87
CA SER A 41 -15.33 -6.10 9.42
C SER A 41 -14.39 -5.42 8.44
N VAL A 42 -13.71 -4.36 8.91
CA VAL A 42 -12.63 -3.72 8.18
C VAL A 42 -11.56 -4.77 7.82
N PRO A 43 -11.23 -4.94 6.54
CA PRO A 43 -10.21 -5.90 6.13
C PRO A 43 -8.85 -5.50 6.71
N CYS A 44 -8.02 -6.50 7.00
CA CYS A 44 -6.61 -6.30 7.31
C CYS A 44 -5.74 -6.55 6.07
N LEU A 45 -4.46 -6.18 6.13
CA LEU A 45 -3.53 -6.41 5.01
C LEU A 45 -3.46 -7.87 4.56
N ASN A 46 -3.60 -8.83 5.48
CA ASN A 46 -3.62 -10.25 5.11
C ASN A 46 -4.86 -10.64 4.29
N ASP A 47 -6.00 -9.95 4.48
CA ASP A 47 -7.21 -10.20 3.68
C ASP A 47 -7.00 -9.71 2.23
N LEU A 48 -6.25 -8.61 2.06
CA LEU A 48 -5.86 -8.08 0.76
C LEU A 48 -4.79 -8.92 0.06
N ASP A 49 -4.05 -9.74 0.80
CA ASP A 49 -2.88 -10.47 0.31
C ASP A 49 -3.14 -11.94 -0.01
N ASP A 50 -4.40 -12.39 -0.15
CA ASP A 50 -4.71 -13.79 -0.51
C ASP A 50 -4.06 -14.21 -1.85
N SER A 51 -3.85 -13.25 -2.75
CA SER A 51 -3.16 -13.42 -4.04
C SER A 51 -1.65 -13.12 -4.01
N GLY A 52 -1.12 -12.62 -2.89
CA GLY A 52 0.26 -12.10 -2.79
C GLY A 52 0.44 -10.67 -3.31
N SER A 53 -0.65 -9.97 -3.63
CA SER A 53 -0.60 -8.63 -4.26
C SER A 53 0.08 -7.59 -3.37
N VAL A 54 -0.11 -7.64 -2.04
CA VAL A 54 0.53 -6.70 -1.11
C VAL A 54 2.05 -6.88 -1.17
N HIS A 55 2.51 -8.12 -1.13
CA HIS A 55 3.93 -8.44 -1.27
C HIS A 55 4.50 -8.01 -2.63
N GLU A 56 3.75 -8.16 -3.72
CA GLU A 56 4.16 -7.72 -5.07
C GLU A 56 4.32 -6.20 -5.16
N HIS A 57 3.42 -5.43 -4.56
CA HIS A 57 3.53 -3.96 -4.50
C HIS A 57 4.75 -3.51 -3.69
N ILE A 58 4.98 -4.13 -2.52
CA ILE A 58 6.15 -3.81 -1.67
C ILE A 58 7.46 -4.15 -2.39
N ASP A 59 7.56 -5.33 -3.02
CA ASP A 59 8.76 -5.72 -3.77
C ASP A 59 9.03 -4.77 -4.95
N SER A 60 7.97 -4.34 -5.64
CA SER A 60 8.05 -3.39 -6.75
C SER A 60 8.56 -2.00 -6.30
N ALA A 61 8.30 -1.61 -5.06
CA ALA A 61 8.79 -0.35 -4.49
C ALA A 61 10.30 -0.39 -4.16
N VAL A 62 10.91 -1.57 -4.02
CA VAL A 62 12.35 -1.72 -3.74
C VAL A 62 13.18 -1.26 -4.96
N PRO A 63 14.18 -0.38 -4.79
CA PRO A 63 15.04 0.03 -5.88
C PRO A 63 15.90 -1.12 -6.39
N ILE A 64 16.01 -1.25 -7.72
CA ILE A 64 16.81 -2.30 -8.38
C ILE A 64 18.20 -1.81 -8.80
N TYR A 65 18.43 -0.49 -8.83
CA TYR A 65 19.71 0.07 -9.24
C TYR A 65 20.67 0.12 -8.06
N THR A 66 21.83 -0.54 -8.19
CA THR A 66 22.86 -0.60 -7.13
C THR A 66 23.23 0.77 -6.56
N LYS A 67 23.29 1.80 -7.41
CA LYS A 67 23.58 3.16 -6.94
C LYS A 67 22.49 3.69 -6.00
N GLU A 68 21.21 3.52 -6.36
CA GLU A 68 20.09 3.94 -5.52
C GLU A 68 20.11 3.17 -4.18
N ILE A 69 20.34 1.86 -4.23
CA ILE A 69 20.45 1.02 -3.02
C ILE A 69 21.55 1.53 -2.09
N GLU A 70 22.76 1.77 -2.59
CA GLU A 70 23.88 2.27 -1.77
C GLU A 70 23.65 3.69 -1.26
N ASP A 71 23.05 4.55 -2.07
CA ASP A 71 22.68 5.91 -1.68
C ASP A 71 21.65 5.90 -0.54
N LEU A 72 20.63 5.03 -0.61
CA LEU A 72 19.66 4.85 0.47
C LEU A 72 20.33 4.29 1.72
N TRP A 73 21.19 3.28 1.57
CA TRP A 73 21.94 2.71 2.70
C TRP A 73 22.86 3.72 3.37
N TYR A 74 23.41 4.68 2.62
CA TYR A 74 24.19 5.77 3.19
C TYR A 74 23.33 6.71 4.04
N LEU A 75 22.07 6.93 3.67
CA LEU A 75 21.14 7.83 4.37
C LEU A 75 20.40 7.15 5.53
N TYR A 76 19.97 5.90 5.36
CA TYR A 76 18.95 5.22 6.19
C TYR A 76 19.40 3.88 6.80
N SER A 77 20.72 3.67 6.92
CA SER A 77 21.26 2.39 7.43
C SER A 77 20.65 1.93 8.76
N ASN A 78 20.44 2.83 9.73
CA ASN A 78 19.94 2.42 11.05
C ASN A 78 18.48 1.95 10.98
N GLU A 79 17.67 2.61 10.16
CA GLU A 79 16.27 2.32 9.90
C GLU A 79 16.14 0.95 9.23
N PHE A 80 16.95 0.69 8.20
CA PHE A 80 16.98 -0.61 7.51
C PHE A 80 17.45 -1.74 8.41
N GLU A 81 18.50 -1.53 9.21
CA GLU A 81 18.97 -2.53 10.18
C GLU A 81 17.88 -2.85 11.22
N THR A 82 17.12 -1.84 11.64
CA THR A 82 16.03 -2.00 12.60
C THR A 82 14.88 -2.79 12.00
N ALA A 83 14.39 -2.40 10.82
CA ALA A 83 13.30 -3.09 10.14
C ALA A 83 13.65 -4.56 9.84
N TYR A 84 14.86 -4.82 9.33
CA TYR A 84 15.34 -6.18 9.07
C TYR A 84 15.39 -7.04 10.34
N LYS A 85 15.82 -6.44 11.46
CA LYS A 85 15.84 -7.13 12.76
C LYS A 85 14.43 -7.38 13.28
N ASN A 86 13.51 -6.43 13.14
CA ASN A 86 12.11 -6.57 13.54
C ASN A 86 11.43 -7.72 12.77
N ALA A 87 11.72 -7.85 11.48
CA ALA A 87 11.23 -8.92 10.62
C ALA A 87 11.80 -10.32 10.97
N GLY A 88 12.90 -10.39 11.73
CA GLY A 88 13.45 -11.65 12.22
C GLY A 88 14.08 -12.54 11.13
N VAL A 89 14.52 -11.95 10.02
CA VAL A 89 14.95 -12.69 8.82
C VAL A 89 16.40 -13.19 8.88
N GLY A 90 17.25 -12.56 9.71
CA GLY A 90 18.64 -12.99 9.87
C GLY A 90 19.49 -12.03 10.68
N ASP A 91 20.80 -12.26 10.63
CA ASP A 91 21.79 -11.48 11.40
C ASP A 91 22.53 -10.43 10.55
N ASN A 92 22.45 -10.51 9.21
CA ASN A 92 23.18 -9.63 8.31
C ASN A 92 22.23 -8.92 7.33
N PRO A 93 21.83 -7.67 7.64
CA PRO A 93 20.89 -6.91 6.82
C PRO A 93 21.50 -6.44 5.49
N ARG A 94 22.81 -6.64 5.26
CA ARG A 94 23.50 -6.38 3.99
C ARG A 94 23.58 -7.61 3.07
N GLU A 95 23.03 -8.76 3.47
CA GLU A 95 22.84 -9.87 2.53
C GLU A 95 21.88 -9.47 1.40
N ASN A 96 22.04 -10.09 0.23
CA ASN A 96 21.30 -9.73 -0.99
C ASN A 96 21.36 -8.22 -1.31
N ASP A 97 22.58 -7.67 -1.25
CA ASP A 97 22.86 -6.24 -1.43
C ASP A 97 22.06 -5.30 -0.51
N GLY A 98 21.53 -5.83 0.59
CA GLY A 98 20.68 -5.12 1.54
C GLY A 98 19.31 -4.75 1.02
N MET A 99 18.87 -5.34 -0.11
CA MET A 99 17.52 -5.13 -0.65
C MET A 99 16.44 -5.67 0.28
N ALA A 100 16.69 -6.80 0.96
CA ALA A 100 15.74 -7.37 1.91
C ALA A 100 15.46 -6.43 3.09
N ALA A 101 16.46 -5.68 3.57
CA ALA A 101 16.26 -4.71 4.64
C ALA A 101 15.44 -3.50 4.17
N ILE A 102 15.62 -3.08 2.92
CA ILE A 102 14.81 -2.01 2.31
C ILE A 102 13.36 -2.49 2.14
N TYR A 103 13.16 -3.71 1.66
CA TYR A 103 11.86 -4.36 1.55
C TYR A 103 11.12 -4.32 2.90
N HIS A 104 11.74 -4.81 3.98
CA HIS A 104 11.09 -4.83 5.30
C HIS A 104 10.86 -3.44 5.87
N TYR A 105 11.71 -2.47 5.54
CA TYR A 105 11.45 -1.08 5.90
C TYR A 105 10.20 -0.54 5.21
N ILE A 106 10.03 -0.79 3.91
CA ILE A 106 8.84 -0.38 3.16
C ILE A 106 7.60 -1.10 3.72
N GLU A 107 7.70 -2.40 3.96
CA GLU A 107 6.64 -3.21 4.59
C GLU A 107 6.21 -2.65 5.95
N GLU A 108 7.16 -2.29 6.83
CA GLU A 108 6.87 -1.66 8.12
C GLU A 108 6.11 -0.33 7.94
N LYS A 109 6.52 0.50 6.96
CA LYS A 109 5.87 1.79 6.67
C LYS A 109 4.49 1.65 6.05
N VAL A 110 4.28 0.65 5.20
CA VAL A 110 2.97 0.33 4.63
C VAL A 110 2.03 -0.17 5.72
N ASN A 111 2.50 -1.03 6.63
CA ASN A 111 1.71 -1.47 7.77
C ASN A 111 1.29 -0.30 8.67
N GLU A 112 2.25 0.56 9.06
CA GLU A 112 1.96 1.77 9.84
C GLU A 112 0.91 2.65 9.16
N TRP A 113 1.10 2.94 7.87
CA TRP A 113 0.16 3.74 7.10
C TRP A 113 -1.22 3.08 7.03
N TYR A 114 -1.28 1.77 6.80
CA TYR A 114 -2.55 1.04 6.69
C TYR A 114 -3.33 1.09 8.00
N GLU A 115 -2.69 0.81 9.13
CA GLU A 115 -3.32 0.90 10.46
C GLU A 115 -3.88 2.30 10.75
N GLU A 116 -3.21 3.36 10.28
CA GLU A 116 -3.65 4.75 10.48
C GLU A 116 -4.80 5.18 9.54
N ASN A 117 -4.98 4.53 8.39
CA ASN A 117 -5.86 5.04 7.32
C ASN A 117 -7.02 4.09 6.94
N VAL A 118 -6.93 2.79 7.25
CA VAL A 118 -7.86 1.77 6.74
C VAL A 118 -9.32 2.05 7.14
N GLU A 119 -9.58 2.47 8.38
CA GLU A 119 -10.94 2.76 8.87
C GLU A 119 -11.60 3.89 8.06
N GLU A 120 -10.89 5.02 7.87
CA GLU A 120 -11.42 6.15 7.10
C GLU A 120 -11.68 5.77 5.64
N ILE A 121 -10.78 5.01 5.03
CA ILE A 121 -10.91 4.57 3.64
C ILE A 121 -12.11 3.61 3.52
N PHE A 122 -12.25 2.66 4.43
CA PHE A 122 -13.34 1.69 4.45
C PHE A 122 -14.69 2.40 4.58
N GLU A 123 -14.90 3.22 5.62
CA GLU A 123 -16.15 3.94 5.86
C GLU A 123 -16.54 4.82 4.67
N LYS A 124 -15.57 5.51 4.07
CA LYS A 124 -15.82 6.42 2.95
C LYS A 124 -16.24 5.70 1.67
N ASN A 125 -15.76 4.47 1.45
CA ASN A 125 -16.05 3.75 0.22
C ASN A 125 -17.28 2.85 0.35
N CYS A 126 -17.62 2.35 1.54
CA CYS A 126 -18.90 1.68 1.77
C CYS A 126 -20.09 2.63 1.56
N LYS A 127 -20.02 3.86 2.12
CA LYS A 127 -21.07 4.88 1.96
C LYS A 127 -21.36 5.27 0.51
N LYS A 128 -20.34 5.23 -0.36
CA LYS A 128 -20.52 5.56 -1.77
C LYS A 128 -21.26 4.47 -2.53
N LEU A 129 -21.09 3.21 -2.14
CA LEU A 129 -21.81 2.11 -2.76
C LEU A 129 -23.30 2.18 -2.41
N GLU A 130 -23.64 2.51 -1.16
CA GLU A 130 -25.03 2.75 -0.74
C GLU A 130 -25.69 3.91 -1.54
N GLU A 131 -24.98 5.03 -1.76
CA GLU A 131 -25.49 6.15 -2.55
C GLU A 131 -25.66 5.81 -4.05
N GLU A 132 -24.79 4.96 -4.62
CA GLU A 132 -24.88 4.53 -6.03
C GLU A 132 -26.02 3.52 -6.26
N GLU A 133 -26.34 2.66 -5.30
CA GLU A 133 -27.47 1.73 -5.39
C GLU A 133 -28.84 2.41 -5.24
N GLU A 134 -28.97 3.43 -4.39
CA GLU A 134 -30.23 4.18 -4.24
C GLU A 134 -30.63 4.95 -5.51
N ASP A 135 -29.67 5.40 -6.32
CA ASP A 135 -29.91 6.14 -7.56
C ASP A 135 -30.35 5.23 -8.73
N GLU A 136 -30.04 3.92 -8.73
CA GLU A 136 -30.40 2.98 -9.81
C GLU A 136 -31.87 2.49 -9.73
N ASP A 137 -32.49 2.54 -8.56
CA ASP A 137 -33.86 2.05 -8.33
C ASP A 137 -34.97 3.08 -8.68
N GLU A 138 -34.64 4.34 -9.01
CA GLU A 138 -35.65 5.38 -9.34
C GLU A 138 -36.05 5.45 -10.82
N ASP A 139 -35.45 4.66 -11.72
CA ASP A 139 -35.61 4.80 -13.19
C ASP A 139 -36.54 3.74 -13.87
N GLU A 140 -37.24 2.86 -13.13
CA GLU A 140 -38.04 1.76 -13.74
C GLU A 140 -39.58 1.94 -13.84
N ASP A 141 -40.17 3.08 -13.45
CA ASP A 141 -41.65 3.25 -13.44
C ASP A 141 -42.16 4.36 -14.40
N ASP A 142 -42.05 4.19 -15.73
CA ASP A 142 -42.86 5.01 -16.67
C ASP A 142 -43.01 4.41 -18.08
N ASP A 143 -43.65 3.24 -18.25
CA ASP A 143 -44.02 2.77 -19.60
C ASP A 143 -45.14 1.69 -19.64
N GLU A 144 -46.31 1.91 -19.04
CA GLU A 144 -47.53 1.16 -19.43
C GLU A 144 -48.82 1.99 -19.28
N GLU A 145 -49.16 2.81 -20.28
CA GLU A 145 -50.58 3.02 -20.67
C GLU A 145 -50.69 3.22 -22.20
N GLY A 146 -50.75 2.09 -22.92
CA GLY A 146 -51.04 2.03 -24.35
C GLY A 146 -52.31 1.24 -24.64
N ASP A 147 -53.37 1.99 -25.02
CA ASP A 147 -54.49 1.62 -25.90
C ASP A 147 -55.48 0.51 -25.48
N GLU A 148 -56.70 0.91 -25.08
CA GLU A 148 -57.98 0.30 -25.52
C GLU A 148 -59.08 1.35 -25.79
#